data_AF-A0A661K9Y6-F1
#
_entry.id   AF-A0A661K9Y6-F1
#
_cell.length_a   1.000
_cell.length_b   1.000
_cell.length_c   1.000
_cell.angle_alpha   90.00
_cell.angle_beta   90.00
_cell.angle_gamma   90.00
#
_symmetry.space_group_name_H-M   'P 1'
#
loop_
_entity.id
_entity.type
_entity.pdbx_description
1 polymer ?
#
loop_
_entity_poly.entity_id
_entity_poly.type
_entity_poly.pdbx_seq_one_letter_code
_entity_poly.pdbx_strand_id
1 'polypeptide(L)'
;MRTGAIVYVVGEKNIGDDFDVESAVENLNIKADRVEVVAPKIGHFDVMDAWWFLLTKGMNRIICITAEVVNNTLKPIGHELRLYG
;
A
#
# COMPACT_ATOMS: atom_id res chain seq x y z
N MET A 1 -4.81 6.28 -18.95
CA MET A 1 -4.15 6.79 -17.71
C MET A 1 -4.03 5.60 -16.78
N ARG A 2 -2.81 5.24 -16.36
CA ARG A 2 -2.55 4.06 -15.51
C ARG A 2 -2.38 4.48 -14.05
N THR A 3 -3.11 3.83 -13.16
CA THR A 3 -3.18 4.17 -11.74
C THR A 3 -2.32 3.20 -10.93
N GLY A 4 -1.37 3.75 -10.18
CA GLY A 4 -0.67 3.02 -9.13
C GLY A 4 -1.30 3.32 -7.77
N ALA A 5 -1.29 2.35 -6.86
CA ALA A 5 -1.66 2.54 -5.47
C ALA A 5 -0.52 2.09 -4.55
N ILE A 6 -0.33 2.83 -3.47
CA ILE A 6 0.57 2.48 -2.38
C ILE A 6 -0.30 2.22 -1.16
N VAL A 7 -0.16 1.04 -0.54
CA VAL A 7 -0.77 0.73 0.75
C VAL A 7 0.30 0.92 1.83
N TYR A 8 0.17 1.99 2.60
CA TYR A 8 1.03 2.27 3.74
C TYR A 8 0.43 1.66 5.00
N VAL A 9 1.03 0.58 5.50
CA VAL A 9 0.52 -0.16 6.64
C VAL A 9 1.08 0.42 7.93
N VAL A 10 0.20 0.82 8.84
CA VAL A 10 0.53 1.33 10.17
C VAL A 10 0.16 0.32 11.25
N GLY A 11 0.84 0.41 12.41
CA GLY A 11 0.56 -0.45 13.57
C GLY A 11 1.42 -1.71 13.63
N GLU A 12 2.74 -1.52 13.71
CA GLU A 12 3.80 -2.56 13.81
C GLU A 12 3.51 -3.70 14.79
N LYS A 13 2.87 -3.42 15.92
CA LYS A 13 2.64 -4.40 16.98
C LYS A 13 1.65 -5.52 16.60
N ASN A 14 0.87 -5.33 15.54
CA ASN A 14 -0.19 -6.27 15.14
C ASN A 14 0.19 -7.10 13.90
N ILE A 15 1.36 -6.88 13.30
CA ILE A 15 1.86 -7.69 12.19
C ILE A 15 2.65 -8.85 12.77
N GLY A 16 1.97 -9.97 12.98
CA GLY A 16 2.63 -11.24 13.29
C GLY A 16 3.54 -11.69 12.15
N ASP A 17 4.50 -12.56 12.43
CA ASP A 17 5.43 -13.07 11.41
C ASP A 17 4.71 -13.86 10.30
N ASP A 18 3.49 -14.35 10.56
CA ASP A 18 2.64 -15.09 9.60
C ASP A 18 1.59 -14.19 8.89
N PHE A 19 1.67 -12.86 9.03
CA PHE A 19 0.70 -11.97 8.40
C PHE A 19 0.90 -11.94 6.87
N ASP A 20 -0.04 -12.54 6.14
CA ASP A 20 -0.07 -12.52 4.69
C ASP A 20 -0.56 -11.15 4.17
N VAL A 21 0.41 -10.27 3.96
CA VAL A 21 0.18 -8.91 3.44
C VAL A 21 -0.42 -8.92 2.04
N GLU A 22 -0.02 -9.86 1.18
CA GLU A 22 -0.50 -9.92 -0.21
C GLU A 22 -2.00 -10.23 -0.23
N SER A 23 -2.40 -11.31 0.46
CA SER A 23 -3.82 -11.66 0.62
C SER A 23 -4.61 -10.55 1.31
N ALA A 24 -4.03 -9.86 2.30
CA ALA A 24 -4.71 -8.77 2.99
C ALA A 24 -4.94 -7.56 2.08
N VAL A 25 -4.04 -7.29 1.14
CA VAL A 25 -4.17 -6.19 0.17
C VAL A 25 -5.17 -6.53 -0.93
N GLU A 26 -5.24 -7.78 -1.38
CA GLU A 26 -6.27 -8.21 -2.34
C GLU A 26 -7.69 -7.96 -1.80
N ASN A 27 -7.88 -8.19 -0.50
CA ASN A 27 -9.17 -7.95 0.18
C ASN A 27 -9.58 -6.47 0.25
N LEU A 28 -8.66 -5.52 0.01
CA LEU A 28 -8.97 -4.09 -0.01
C LEU A 28 -9.70 -3.65 -1.30
N ASN A 29 -9.77 -4.51 -2.32
CA ASN A 29 -10.45 -4.23 -3.60
C ASN A 29 -10.07 -2.86 -4.21
N ILE A 30 -8.78 -2.53 -4.17
CA ILE A 30 -8.23 -1.25 -4.63
C ILE A 30 -8.32 -1.18 -6.15
N LYS A 31 -8.93 -0.12 -6.68
CA LYS A 31 -9.01 0.13 -8.12
C LYS A 31 -7.72 0.78 -8.64
N ALA A 32 -6.69 -0.04 -8.86
CA ALA A 32 -5.42 0.37 -9.45
C ALA A 32 -4.91 -0.69 -10.44
N ASP A 33 -4.14 -0.26 -11.44
CA ASP A 33 -3.44 -1.15 -12.37
C ASP A 33 -2.26 -1.85 -11.69
N ARG A 34 -1.70 -1.24 -10.64
CA ARG A 34 -0.61 -1.80 -9.84
C ARG A 34 -0.73 -1.34 -8.40
N VAL A 35 -0.56 -2.26 -7.45
CA VAL A 35 -0.55 -1.97 -6.02
C VAL A 35 0.81 -2.35 -5.46
N GLU A 36 1.38 -1.46 -4.68
CA GLU A 36 2.61 -1.68 -3.93
C GLU A 36 2.34 -1.47 -2.44
N VAL A 37 3.11 -2.15 -1.60
CA VAL A 37 2.91 -2.12 -0.14
C VAL A 37 4.15 -1.58 0.53
N VAL A 38 3.94 -0.75 1.53
CA VAL A 38 4.98 -0.28 2.45
C VAL A 38 4.59 -0.79 3.83
N ALA A 39 5.36 -1.76 4.33
CA ALA A 39 5.18 -2.33 5.65
C ALA A 39 6.54 -2.64 6.29
N PRO A 40 6.65 -2.67 7.64
CA PRO A 40 7.92 -2.79 8.37
C PRO A 40 8.81 -3.99 8.03
N LYS A 41 8.24 -5.08 7.50
CA LYS A 41 8.96 -6.35 7.21
C LYS A 41 8.74 -6.87 5.79
N ILE A 42 7.84 -6.27 5.01
CA ILE A 42 7.37 -6.79 3.72
C ILE A 42 7.11 -5.62 2.77
N GLY A 43 7.47 -5.78 1.50
CA GLY A 43 7.28 -4.76 0.48
C GLY A 43 8.40 -3.73 0.42
N HIS A 44 8.05 -2.50 0.06
CA HIS A 44 8.97 -1.38 -0.08
C HIS A 44 9.37 -0.79 1.27
N PHE A 45 10.59 -0.22 1.32
CA PHE A 45 11.15 0.36 2.55
C PHE A 45 10.35 1.58 3.03
N ASP A 46 9.97 2.46 2.11
CA ASP A 46 9.16 3.63 2.39
C ASP A 46 8.25 4.00 1.20
N VAL A 47 7.41 5.03 1.40
CA VAL A 47 6.50 5.53 0.37
C VAL A 47 7.25 6.10 -0.84
N MET A 48 8.47 6.64 -0.66
CA MET A 48 9.24 7.23 -1.76
C MET A 48 9.82 6.16 -2.67
N ASP A 49 10.29 5.05 -2.13
CA ASP A 49 10.74 3.88 -2.88
C ASP A 49 9.60 3.27 -3.70
N ALA A 50 8.46 3.01 -3.06
CA ALA A 50 7.26 2.51 -3.75
C ALA A 50 6.77 3.49 -4.84
N TRP A 51 6.77 4.80 -4.55
CA TRP A 51 6.37 5.83 -5.49
C TRP A 51 7.30 5.89 -6.70
N TRP A 52 8.62 5.92 -6.48
CA TRP A 52 9.61 5.88 -7.55
C TRP A 52 9.45 4.63 -8.41
N PHE A 53 9.28 3.47 -7.78
CA PHE A 53 9.07 2.22 -8.49
C PHE A 53 7.83 2.27 -9.39
N LEU A 54 6.68 2.74 -8.88
CA LEU A 54 5.45 2.90 -9.65
C LEU A 54 5.65 3.85 -10.86
N LEU A 55 6.40 4.93 -10.70
CA LEU A 55 6.77 5.83 -11.81
C LEU A 55 7.58 5.09 -12.87
N THR A 56 8.59 4.29 -12.48
CA THR A 56 9.38 3.48 -13.44
C THR A 56 8.55 2.43 -14.18
N LYS A 57 7.40 2.01 -13.63
CA LYS A 57 6.43 1.12 -14.28
C LYS A 57 5.39 1.85 -15.14
N GLY A 58 5.51 3.17 -15.27
CA GLY A 58 4.64 3.98 -16.12
C GLY A 58 3.27 4.28 -15.51
N MET A 59 3.14 4.20 -14.17
CA MET A 59 1.96 4.70 -13.47
C MET A 59 2.01 6.22 -13.42
N ASN A 60 0.95 6.88 -13.89
CA ASN A 60 0.91 8.34 -14.03
C ASN A 60 -0.11 9.01 -13.10
N ARG A 61 -0.91 8.22 -12.40
CA ARG A 61 -1.72 8.65 -11.27
C ARG A 61 -1.39 7.75 -10.10
N ILE A 62 -0.79 8.28 -9.03
CA ILE A 62 -0.45 7.48 -7.86
C ILE A 62 -1.26 7.95 -6.66
N ILE A 63 -1.95 7.01 -6.03
CA ILE A 63 -2.67 7.23 -4.76
C ILE A 63 -1.96 6.48 -3.63
N CYS A 64 -2.02 7.03 -2.43
CA CYS A 64 -1.52 6.43 -1.22
C CYS A 64 -2.69 6.24 -0.25
N ILE A 65 -2.86 5.01 0.22
CA ILE A 65 -3.90 4.59 1.16
C ILE A 65 -3.19 4.22 2.44
N THR A 66 -3.60 4.80 3.56
CA THR A 66 -3.12 4.36 4.88
C THR A 66 -4.05 3.24 5.35
N ALA A 67 -3.49 2.14 5.85
CA ALA A 67 -4.25 1.03 6.39
C ALA A 67 -3.68 0.57 7.73
N GLU A 68 -4.55 0.20 8.66
CA GLU A 68 -4.16 -0.42 9.92
C GLU A 68 -4.45 -1.93 9.90
N VAL A 69 -3.67 -2.70 10.63
CA VAL A 69 -3.95 -4.13 10.86
C VAL A 69 -4.91 -4.29 12.04
N VAL A 70 -6.10 -4.81 11.75
CA VAL A 70 -7.15 -5.10 12.73
C VAL A 70 -7.58 -6.56 12.55
N ASN A 71 -7.46 -7.38 13.60
CA ASN A 71 -7.86 -8.79 13.58
C ASN A 71 -7.32 -9.56 12.36
N ASN A 72 -6.04 -9.38 12.03
CA ASN A 72 -5.39 -10.03 10.87
C ASN A 72 -5.97 -9.62 9.51
N THR A 73 -6.60 -8.45 9.42
CA THR A 73 -7.09 -7.85 8.17
C THR A 73 -6.60 -6.42 8.03
N LEU A 74 -6.43 -5.94 6.79
CA LEU A 74 -6.14 -4.53 6.54
C LEU A 74 -7.44 -3.74 6.50
N LYS A 75 -7.48 -2.66 7.26
CA LYS A 75 -8.58 -1.70 7.25
C LYS A 75 -8.06 -0.34 6.81
N PRO A 76 -8.54 0.23 5.68
CA PRO A 76 -8.19 1.58 5.27
C PRO A 76 -8.62 2.59 6.32
N ILE A 77 -7.77 3.58 6.58
CA ILE A 77 -8.02 4.67 7.51
C ILE A 77 -7.68 6.02 6.87
N GLY A 78 -8.40 7.05 7.30
CA GLY A 78 -8.21 8.41 6.79
C GLY A 78 -8.66 8.57 5.33
N HIS A 79 -8.03 9.51 4.63
CA HIS A 79 -8.34 9.83 3.25
C HIS A 79 -7.26 9.31 2.29
N GLU A 80 -7.66 8.92 1.08
CA GLU A 80 -6.72 8.63 0.00
C GLU A 80 -5.94 9.89 -0.36
N LEU A 81 -4.62 9.81 -0.37
CA LEU A 81 -3.75 10.91 -0.74
C LEU A 81 -3.29 10.71 -2.18
N ARG A 82 -3.53 11.70 -3.04
CA ARG A 82 -2.93 11.70 -4.37
C ARG A 82 -1.52 12.28 -4.28
N LEU A 83 -0.54 11.49 -4.75
CA LEU A 83 0.85 11.93 -4.82
C LEU A 83 1.08 12.67 -6.14
N TYR A 84 1.79 13.79 -6.06
CA TYR A 84 2.18 14.63 -7.18
C TYR A 84 3.69 14.86 -7.13
N GLY A 85 4.31 14.94 -8.30
CA GLY A 85 5.74 15.19 -8.50
C GLY A 85 6.09 15.16 -9.97
#